data_AF-A0A8H4T1L6-F1
#
_entry.id   AF-A0A8H4T1L6-F1
#
_cell.length_a   1.000
_cell.length_b   1.000
_cell.length_c   1.000
_cell.angle_alpha   90.00
_cell.angle_beta   90.00
_cell.angle_gamma   90.00
#
_symmetry.space_group_name_H-M   'P 1'
#
loop_
_entity.id
_entity.type
_entity.pdbx_description
1 polymer ?
#
loop_
_entity_poly.entity_id
_entity_poly.type
_entity_poly.pdbx_seq_one_letter_code
_entity_poly.pdbx_strand_id
1 'polypeptide(L)'
;MVDTLTNDIECIRKLSDFSNVIPLLSKADLLSESQITSLKSSFQTQIAQHGVQLFSFEDRDATEGKQPQPPFAISSMQSKDDENMDASILMSPDYVPPLIASEIGDLIDKIFDNDNMSWLRHTAAKKLTRNGAIPISQRVDTVVKRMQSKSPGTVFTASKPISNNTALAPFSNFGGAPNYPLARVNDYTHHEERLAQVRLAKWAADLQQSLQNERERYAALARGERAAWLTERLGECVIDGTLVPIQETPSFPRWDVDTDKHSGAIV
;
A
#
# COMPACT_ATOMS: atom_id res chain seq x y z
N MET A 1 -15.08 2.91 -28.07
CA MET A 1 -13.90 2.19 -27.52
C MET A 1 -12.58 2.88 -27.89
N VAL A 2 -12.51 3.64 -29.00
CA VAL A 2 -11.34 4.49 -29.31
C VAL A 2 -11.21 5.64 -28.30
N ASP A 3 -12.34 6.20 -27.85
CA ASP A 3 -12.36 7.37 -26.95
C ASP A 3 -11.79 7.08 -25.56
N THR A 4 -11.88 5.83 -25.08
CA THR A 4 -11.31 5.47 -23.76
C THR A 4 -9.79 5.46 -23.82
N LEU A 5 -9.20 4.89 -24.88
CA LEU A 5 -7.75 4.82 -25.02
C LEU A 5 -7.11 6.20 -25.15
N THR A 6 -7.73 7.11 -25.90
CA THR A 6 -7.24 8.50 -26.03
C THR A 6 -7.29 9.24 -24.69
N ASN A 7 -8.37 9.08 -23.91
CA ASN A 7 -8.47 9.65 -22.57
C ASN A 7 -7.43 9.06 -21.61
N ASP A 8 -7.18 7.75 -21.69
CA ASP A 8 -6.17 7.06 -20.89
C ASP A 8 -4.76 7.61 -21.21
N ILE A 9 -4.46 7.85 -22.48
CA ILE A 9 -3.18 8.45 -22.91
C ILE A 9 -3.03 9.88 -22.39
N GLU A 10 -4.10 10.68 -22.38
CA GLU A 10 -4.06 12.02 -21.78
C GLU A 10 -3.77 11.95 -20.28
N CYS A 11 -4.37 10.99 -19.58
CA CYS A 11 -4.09 10.73 -18.17
C CYS A 11 -2.64 10.30 -17.94
N ILE A 12 -2.14 9.35 -18.74
CA ILE A 12 -0.74 8.88 -18.69
C ILE A 12 0.21 10.04 -18.92
N ARG A 13 -0.08 10.93 -19.88
CA ARG A 13 0.74 12.13 -20.15
C ARG A 13 0.79 13.07 -18.95
N LYS A 14 -0.34 13.32 -18.28
CA LYS A 14 -0.36 14.16 -17.08
C LYS A 14 0.42 13.52 -15.94
N LEU A 15 0.32 12.20 -15.79
CA LEU A 15 1.00 11.45 -14.73
C LEU A 15 2.50 11.26 -14.99
N SER A 16 2.93 11.13 -16.25
CA SER A 16 4.34 10.88 -16.62
C SER A 16 5.28 11.97 -16.13
N ASP A 17 4.76 13.18 -15.97
CA ASP A 17 5.46 14.36 -15.46
C ASP A 17 5.79 14.23 -13.95
N PHE A 18 4.93 13.56 -13.18
CA PHE A 18 5.07 13.46 -11.71
C PHE A 18 5.56 12.10 -11.24
N SER A 19 5.29 11.02 -11.99
CA SER A 19 5.60 9.66 -11.58
C SER A 19 6.11 8.78 -12.73
N ASN A 20 6.60 7.61 -12.38
CA ASN A 20 6.94 6.57 -13.34
C ASN A 20 5.70 5.73 -13.62
N VAL A 21 5.17 5.84 -14.84
CA VAL A 21 4.00 5.08 -15.27
C VAL A 21 4.48 3.86 -16.04
N ILE A 22 3.99 2.69 -15.62
CA ILE A 22 4.23 1.40 -16.29
C ILE A 22 2.87 0.92 -16.82
N PRO A 23 2.64 0.95 -18.15
CA PRO A 23 1.37 0.58 -18.73
C PRO A 23 1.23 -0.95 -18.80
N LEU A 24 0.05 -1.45 -18.42
CA LEU A 24 -0.27 -2.88 -18.36
C LEU A 24 -1.58 -3.13 -19.12
N LEU A 25 -1.65 -4.24 -19.85
CA LEU A 25 -2.89 -4.78 -20.39
C LEU A 25 -3.43 -5.81 -19.41
N SER A 26 -4.47 -5.42 -18.66
CA SER A 26 -5.15 -6.31 -17.73
C SER A 26 -5.98 -7.37 -18.46
N LYS A 27 -6.19 -8.53 -17.81
CA LYS A 27 -7.05 -9.61 -18.31
C LYS A 27 -6.62 -10.12 -19.69
N ALA A 28 -5.31 -10.29 -19.88
CA ALA A 28 -4.76 -10.80 -21.12
C ALA A 28 -5.32 -12.18 -21.51
N ASP A 29 -5.83 -12.95 -20.55
CA ASP A 29 -6.52 -14.22 -20.73
C ASP A 29 -7.79 -14.16 -21.60
N LEU A 30 -8.43 -13.00 -21.68
CA LEU A 30 -9.63 -12.82 -22.52
C LEU A 30 -9.28 -12.49 -23.98
N LEU A 31 -8.00 -12.20 -24.25
CA LEU A 31 -7.53 -11.74 -25.56
C LEU A 31 -6.71 -12.83 -26.23
N SER A 32 -6.90 -13.00 -27.54
CA SER A 32 -5.99 -13.84 -28.32
C SER A 32 -4.64 -13.16 -28.51
N GLU A 33 -3.58 -13.93 -28.74
CA GLU A 33 -2.24 -13.39 -29.00
C GLU A 33 -2.21 -12.36 -30.16
N SER A 34 -3.03 -12.60 -31.19
CA SER A 34 -3.20 -11.68 -32.32
C SER A 34 -3.85 -10.34 -31.91
N GLN A 35 -4.80 -10.36 -30.97
CA GLN A 35 -5.42 -9.15 -30.44
C GLN A 35 -4.45 -8.39 -29.55
N ILE A 36 -3.68 -9.09 -28.71
CA ILE A 36 -2.68 -8.48 -27.84
C ILE A 36 -1.63 -7.73 -28.67
N THR A 37 -1.09 -8.38 -29.70
CA THR A 37 -0.09 -7.76 -30.60
C THR A 37 -0.65 -6.54 -31.35
N SER A 38 -1.89 -6.64 -31.86
CA SER A 38 -2.57 -5.51 -32.49
C SER A 38 -2.76 -4.33 -31.52
N LEU A 39 -3.17 -4.61 -30.28
CA LEU A 39 -3.39 -3.60 -29.25
C LEU A 39 -2.07 -2.93 -28.84
N LYS A 40 -1.01 -3.72 -28.62
CA LYS A 40 0.35 -3.20 -28.35
C LYS A 40 0.83 -2.25 -29.44
N SER A 41 0.68 -2.62 -30.71
CA SER A 41 1.08 -1.77 -31.85
C SER A 41 0.25 -0.47 -31.92
N SER A 42 -1.07 -0.57 -31.73
CA SER A 42 -1.96 0.59 -31.68
C SER A 42 -1.58 1.56 -30.55
N PHE A 43 -1.34 1.04 -29.35
CA PHE A 43 -0.94 1.83 -28.18
C PHE A 43 0.41 2.53 -28.38
N GLN A 44 1.42 1.82 -28.91
CA GLN A 44 2.72 2.40 -29.21
C GLN A 44 2.61 3.53 -30.23
N THR A 45 1.80 3.34 -31.28
CA THR A 45 1.55 4.36 -32.30
C THR A 45 0.92 5.61 -31.69
N GLN A 46 -0.09 5.45 -30.83
CA GLN A 46 -0.75 6.59 -30.19
C GLN A 46 0.15 7.33 -29.20
N ILE A 47 0.96 6.60 -28.43
CA ILE A 47 1.93 7.24 -27.51
C ILE A 47 2.99 8.02 -28.26
N ALA A 48 3.48 7.48 -29.39
CA ALA A 48 4.42 8.19 -30.26
C ALA A 48 3.79 9.46 -30.84
N GLN A 49 2.52 9.41 -31.26
CA GLN A 49 1.79 10.58 -31.76
C GLN A 49 1.61 11.67 -30.68
N HIS A 50 1.36 11.29 -29.43
CA HIS A 50 1.16 12.22 -28.32
C HIS A 50 2.47 12.66 -27.64
N GLY A 51 3.62 12.14 -28.06
CA GLY A 51 4.95 12.50 -27.55
C GLY A 51 5.17 12.17 -26.08
N VAL A 52 4.49 11.13 -25.56
CA VAL A 52 4.56 10.78 -24.13
C VAL A 52 5.79 9.92 -23.85
N GLN A 53 6.67 10.40 -22.97
CA GLN A 53 7.84 9.65 -22.55
C GLN A 53 7.48 8.68 -21.42
N LEU A 54 7.24 7.42 -21.79
CA LEU A 54 7.07 6.34 -20.83
C LEU A 54 8.36 6.07 -20.05
N PHE A 55 8.20 5.47 -18.87
CA PHE A 55 9.33 4.90 -18.15
C PHE A 55 9.82 3.65 -18.90
N SER A 56 11.11 3.59 -19.19
CA SER A 56 11.78 2.41 -19.71
C SER A 56 12.73 1.89 -18.65
N PHE A 57 12.72 0.57 -18.45
CA PHE A 57 13.79 -0.13 -17.75
C PHE A 57 15.08 0.00 -18.57
N GLU A 58 16.22 0.10 -17.88
CA GLU A 58 17.53 0.15 -18.51
C GLU A 58 17.94 -1.28 -18.83
N ASP A 59 17.75 -1.71 -20.07
CA ASP A 59 18.15 -3.05 -20.51
C ASP A 59 19.63 -3.01 -20.89
N ARG A 60 20.51 -3.36 -19.96
CA ARG A 60 21.97 -3.31 -20.15
C ARG A 60 22.49 -4.48 -20.98
N ASP A 61 21.66 -5.51 -21.19
CA ASP A 61 22.01 -6.76 -21.85
C ASP A 61 21.02 -7.10 -22.98
N ALA A 62 20.83 -6.15 -23.91
CA ALA A 62 20.03 -6.33 -25.12
C ALA A 62 20.64 -7.39 -26.05
N THR A 63 20.44 -8.66 -25.71
CA THR A 63 20.62 -9.78 -26.62
C THR A 63 19.31 -9.95 -27.38
N GLU A 64 19.35 -9.73 -28.69
CA GLU A 64 18.20 -9.67 -29.58
C GLU A 64 17.33 -10.95 -29.48
N GLY A 65 16.21 -10.85 -28.76
CA GLY A 65 15.26 -11.95 -28.66
C GLY A 65 14.16 -11.70 -27.62
N LYS A 66 12.99 -11.25 -28.07
CA LYS A 66 11.70 -11.38 -27.37
C LYS A 66 11.56 -10.71 -25.99
N GLN A 67 12.19 -9.56 -25.78
CA GLN A 67 11.92 -8.77 -24.57
C GLN A 67 10.48 -8.21 -24.61
N PRO A 68 9.66 -8.44 -23.56
CA PRO A 68 8.31 -7.89 -23.49
C PRO A 68 8.39 -6.37 -23.45
N GLN A 69 7.94 -5.74 -24.52
CA GLN A 69 7.85 -4.29 -24.60
C GLN A 69 6.57 -3.80 -23.91
N PRO A 70 6.62 -2.63 -23.26
CA PRO A 70 5.43 -2.00 -22.74
C PRO A 70 4.45 -1.74 -23.90
N PRO A 71 3.14 -1.96 -23.70
CA PRO A 71 2.48 -2.34 -22.45
C PRO A 71 2.56 -3.86 -22.16
N PHE A 72 2.77 -4.24 -20.89
CA PHE A 72 2.89 -5.65 -20.48
C PHE A 72 1.52 -6.32 -20.39
N ALA A 73 1.34 -7.46 -21.04
CA ALA A 73 0.10 -8.22 -21.03
C ALA A 73 0.05 -9.18 -19.85
N ILE A 74 -0.77 -8.88 -18.85
CA ILE A 74 -0.83 -9.61 -17.59
C ILE A 74 -2.21 -10.26 -17.38
N SER A 75 -2.20 -11.45 -16.79
CA SER A 75 -3.41 -12.09 -16.28
C SER A 75 -3.22 -12.47 -14.81
N SER A 76 -4.27 -12.25 -14.03
CA SER A 76 -4.37 -12.72 -12.64
C SER A 76 -5.27 -13.95 -12.53
N MET A 77 -5.64 -14.56 -13.66
CA MET A 77 -6.44 -15.77 -13.65
C MET A 77 -5.59 -16.95 -13.19
N GLN A 78 -6.15 -17.72 -12.26
CA GLN A 78 -5.55 -18.96 -11.77
C GLN A 78 -5.62 -20.01 -12.88
N SER A 79 -4.53 -20.75 -13.09
CA SER A 79 -4.52 -21.86 -14.03
C SER A 79 -5.38 -22.98 -13.45
N LYS A 80 -6.29 -23.49 -14.30
CA LYS A 80 -7.10 -24.66 -13.97
C LYS A 80 -6.31 -25.92 -14.34
N ASP A 81 -5.22 -26.16 -13.62
CA ASP A 81 -4.40 -27.36 -13.80
C ASP A 81 -4.88 -28.46 -12.83
N ASP A 82 -6.12 -28.92 -13.01
CA ASP A 82 -6.77 -29.87 -12.09
C ASP A 82 -6.42 -31.34 -12.45
N GLU A 83 -5.99 -31.59 -13.68
CA GLU A 83 -5.75 -32.94 -14.22
C GLU A 83 -4.35 -33.49 -13.88
N ASN A 84 -3.41 -32.63 -13.51
CA ASN A 84 -2.02 -32.99 -13.23
C ASN A 84 -1.64 -32.86 -11.75
N MET A 85 -2.63 -32.63 -10.88
CA MET A 85 -2.41 -32.24 -9.48
C MET A 85 -2.72 -33.38 -8.51
N ASP A 86 -1.82 -33.60 -7.54
CA ASP A 86 -2.01 -34.60 -6.49
C ASP A 86 -3.13 -34.15 -5.52
N ALA A 87 -3.96 -35.10 -5.11
CA ALA A 87 -5.04 -34.88 -4.16
C ALA A 87 -4.53 -34.34 -2.81
N SER A 88 -3.30 -34.67 -2.42
CA SER A 88 -2.69 -34.13 -1.20
C SER A 88 -2.49 -32.60 -1.26
N ILE A 89 -2.14 -32.07 -2.44
CA ILE A 89 -1.94 -30.65 -2.70
C ILE A 89 -3.29 -29.92 -2.67
N LEU A 90 -4.32 -30.51 -3.29
CA LEU A 90 -5.68 -29.97 -3.31
C LEU A 90 -6.35 -29.90 -1.92
N MET A 91 -5.91 -30.73 -0.97
CA MET A 91 -6.44 -30.77 0.40
C MET A 91 -5.64 -29.89 1.36
N SER A 92 -4.51 -29.34 0.93
CA SER A 92 -3.75 -28.43 1.76
C SER A 92 -4.48 -27.08 1.85
N PRO A 93 -4.79 -26.57 3.06
CA PRO A 93 -5.53 -25.31 3.23
C PRO A 93 -4.72 -24.09 2.73
N ASP A 94 -3.42 -24.27 2.51
CA ASP A 94 -2.49 -23.24 2.06
C ASP A 94 -2.19 -23.31 0.54
N TYR A 95 -2.89 -24.18 -0.21
CA TYR A 95 -2.67 -24.25 -1.65
C TYR A 95 -3.16 -22.99 -2.36
N VAL A 96 -2.26 -22.36 -3.11
CA VAL A 96 -2.56 -21.26 -4.00
C VAL A 96 -2.34 -21.73 -5.44
N PRO A 97 -3.40 -21.83 -6.26
CA PRO A 97 -3.26 -22.21 -7.66
C PRO A 97 -2.30 -21.27 -8.40
N PRO A 98 -1.40 -21.81 -9.24
CA PRO A 98 -0.49 -20.97 -10.01
C PRO A 98 -1.27 -20.09 -11.00
N LEU A 99 -0.68 -18.97 -11.40
CA LEU A 99 -1.29 -18.07 -12.38
C LEU A 99 -1.08 -18.60 -13.80
N ILE A 100 -1.98 -18.24 -14.71
CA ILE A 100 -1.83 -18.52 -16.14
C ILE A 100 -0.57 -17.83 -16.68
N ALA A 101 0.10 -18.51 -17.61
CA ALA A 101 1.28 -18.01 -18.31
C ALA A 101 0.99 -16.63 -18.93
N SER A 102 1.61 -15.59 -18.37
CA SER A 102 1.49 -14.20 -18.81
C SER A 102 2.80 -13.44 -18.54
N GLU A 103 2.93 -12.24 -19.10
CA GLU A 103 4.15 -11.40 -18.98
C GLU A 103 4.35 -10.84 -17.55
N ILE A 104 3.54 -11.27 -16.57
CA ILE A 104 3.63 -10.85 -15.17
C ILE A 104 4.93 -11.29 -14.51
N GLY A 105 5.42 -12.50 -14.83
CA GLY A 105 6.69 -13.01 -14.30
C GLY A 105 7.85 -12.12 -14.73
N ASP A 106 7.97 -11.90 -16.05
CA ASP A 106 9.01 -11.05 -16.64
C ASP A 106 8.97 -9.61 -16.08
N LEU A 107 7.78 -9.09 -15.83
CA LEU A 107 7.59 -7.76 -15.24
C LEU A 107 8.07 -7.71 -13.79
N ILE A 108 7.74 -8.73 -12.99
CA ILE A 108 8.16 -8.83 -11.59
C ILE A 108 9.68 -8.91 -11.53
N ASP A 109 10.30 -9.79 -12.32
CA ASP A 109 11.75 -9.92 -12.37
C ASP A 109 12.41 -8.58 -12.72
N LYS A 110 11.92 -7.90 -13.77
CA LYS A 110 12.41 -6.57 -14.16
C LYS A 110 12.20 -5.49 -13.10
N ILE A 111 11.07 -5.47 -12.38
CA ILE A 111 10.80 -4.44 -11.36
C ILE A 111 11.63 -4.67 -10.10
N PHE A 112 11.79 -5.93 -9.68
CA PHE A 112 12.45 -6.30 -8.43
C PHE A 112 13.96 -6.54 -8.57
N ASP A 113 14.51 -6.43 -9.78
CA ASP A 113 15.94 -6.27 -9.99
C ASP A 113 16.50 -5.07 -9.20
N ASN A 114 17.64 -5.28 -8.54
CA ASN A 114 18.24 -4.28 -7.65
C ASN A 114 18.51 -2.94 -8.36
N ASP A 115 19.05 -3.02 -9.57
CA ASP A 115 19.40 -1.87 -10.40
C ASP A 115 18.15 -1.16 -10.92
N ASN A 116 17.17 -1.91 -11.44
CA ASN A 116 15.92 -1.35 -11.97
C ASN A 116 15.08 -0.68 -10.89
N MET A 117 14.99 -1.28 -9.70
CA MET A 117 14.29 -0.67 -8.57
C MET A 117 15.00 0.62 -8.10
N SER A 118 16.33 0.62 -8.07
CA SER A 118 17.13 1.82 -7.75
C SER A 118 16.92 2.91 -8.80
N TRP A 119 16.90 2.54 -10.09
CA TRP A 119 16.61 3.42 -11.20
C TRP A 119 15.19 3.99 -11.14
N LEU A 120 14.19 3.17 -10.84
CA LEU A 120 12.80 3.58 -10.65
C LEU A 120 12.69 4.63 -9.53
N ARG A 121 13.35 4.40 -8.39
CA ARG A 121 13.38 5.36 -7.28
C ARG A 121 14.08 6.67 -7.66
N HIS A 122 15.25 6.57 -8.29
CA HIS A 122 16.02 7.73 -8.72
C HIS A 122 15.27 8.58 -9.74
N THR A 123 14.66 7.96 -10.75
CA THR A 123 13.87 8.67 -11.77
C THR A 123 12.61 9.30 -11.19
N ALA A 124 11.93 8.63 -10.26
CA ALA A 124 10.80 9.23 -9.54
C ALA A 124 11.23 10.47 -8.73
N ALA A 125 12.34 10.38 -7.99
CA ALA A 125 12.90 11.52 -7.26
C ALA A 125 13.32 12.66 -8.21
N LYS A 126 13.92 12.33 -9.36
CA LYS A 126 14.33 13.30 -10.38
C LYS A 126 13.13 14.01 -11.03
N LYS A 127 12.05 13.28 -11.31
CA LYS A 127 10.80 13.86 -11.81
C LYS A 127 10.17 14.78 -10.76
N LEU A 128 10.17 14.32 -9.51
CA LEU A 128 9.65 15.12 -8.39
C LEU A 128 10.45 16.40 -8.19
N THR A 129 11.79 16.42 -8.29
CA THR A 129 12.56 17.66 -8.15
C THR A 129 12.40 18.60 -9.34
N ARG A 130 12.24 18.07 -10.55
CA ARG A 130 11.99 18.86 -11.76
C ARG A 130 10.66 19.61 -11.71
N ASN A 131 9.62 18.96 -11.20
CA ASN A 131 8.27 19.53 -11.11
C ASN A 131 8.00 20.17 -9.74
N GLY A 132 8.78 19.78 -8.74
CA GLY A 132 8.74 20.21 -7.35
C GLY A 132 9.55 21.46 -7.07
N ALA A 133 9.48 22.47 -7.95
CA ALA A 133 9.45 23.85 -7.47
C ALA A 133 8.09 24.14 -6.79
N ILE A 134 7.60 23.20 -5.98
CA ILE A 134 6.68 23.50 -4.90
C ILE A 134 7.54 24.34 -3.96
N PRO A 135 7.17 25.59 -3.65
CA PRO A 135 7.92 26.35 -2.67
C PRO A 135 7.95 25.48 -1.43
N ILE A 136 9.15 25.25 -0.92
CA ILE A 136 9.35 24.83 0.46
C ILE A 136 8.75 25.96 1.29
N SER A 137 7.43 25.96 1.44
CA SER A 137 6.71 26.87 2.31
C SER A 137 7.08 26.41 3.71
N GLN A 138 7.97 27.19 4.30
CA GLN A 138 8.27 27.22 5.72
C GLN A 138 9.09 26.04 6.23
N ARG A 139 10.31 25.89 5.69
CA ARG A 139 11.42 26.01 6.64
C ARG A 139 11.33 27.44 7.16
N VAL A 140 10.98 27.59 8.42
CA VAL A 140 11.21 28.84 9.16
C VAL A 140 12.72 29.06 9.15
N ASP A 141 13.21 29.66 8.08
CA ASP A 141 14.51 30.32 8.05
C ASP A 141 14.37 31.49 9.03
N THR A 142 14.64 31.21 10.30
CA THR A 142 15.06 32.25 11.21
C THR A 142 16.28 32.89 10.57
N VAL A 143 16.07 34.04 9.96
CA VAL A 143 17.10 34.98 9.53
C VAL A 143 17.94 35.31 10.76
N VAL A 144 18.97 34.51 11.01
CA VAL A 144 20.07 34.93 11.87
C VAL A 144 20.87 35.88 11.00
N LYS A 145 20.61 37.18 11.18
CA LYS A 145 21.50 38.25 10.76
C LYS A 145 22.92 37.85 11.14
N ARG A 146 23.71 37.43 10.15
CA ARG A 146 25.14 37.20 10.30
C ARG A 146 25.79 38.55 10.54
N MET A 147 25.88 38.94 11.81
CA MET A 147 26.69 40.07 12.25
C MET A 147 28.12 39.77 11.83
N GLN A 148 28.59 40.42 10.76
CA GLN A 148 30.00 40.45 10.42
C GLN A 148 30.71 41.28 11.49
N SER A 149 31.34 40.61 12.45
CA SER A 149 32.34 41.24 13.30
C SER A 149 33.56 41.56 12.44
N LYS A 150 33.85 42.86 12.29
CA LYS A 150 35.12 43.34 11.75
C LYS A 150 36.23 42.94 12.73
N SER A 151 37.03 41.95 12.35
CA SER A 151 38.34 41.71 12.93
C SER A 151 39.40 42.05 11.88
N PRO A 152 40.42 42.86 12.20
CA PRO A 152 41.46 43.24 11.26
C PRO A 152 42.52 42.14 11.19
N GLY A 153 43.02 41.83 10.00
CA GLY A 153 44.30 41.14 9.86
C GLY A 153 44.42 40.12 8.74
N THR A 154 45.27 40.50 7.78
CA THR A 154 46.20 39.64 7.05
C THR A 154 45.69 38.95 5.78
N VAL A 155 46.25 39.48 4.69
CA VAL A 155 46.13 39.08 3.30
C VAL A 155 46.90 37.78 3.07
N PHE A 156 46.24 36.74 2.53
CA PHE A 156 46.93 35.70 1.76
C PHE A 156 46.06 35.28 0.57
N THR A 157 46.63 35.51 -0.61
CA THR A 157 46.21 35.00 -1.91
C THR A 157 46.50 33.51 -2.02
N ALA A 158 45.59 32.70 -2.60
CA ALA A 158 45.87 31.76 -3.71
C ALA A 158 44.76 30.70 -3.92
N SER A 159 44.40 30.55 -5.20
CA SER A 159 44.00 29.36 -5.97
C SER A 159 42.99 28.30 -5.46
N LYS A 160 42.17 27.90 -6.43
CA LYS A 160 41.15 26.82 -6.53
C LYS A 160 41.60 25.39 -6.12
N PRO A 161 40.64 24.43 -6.02
CA PRO A 161 40.60 23.39 -4.99
C PRO A 161 41.10 22.01 -5.46
N ILE A 162 41.56 21.21 -4.51
CA ILE A 162 41.78 19.76 -4.68
C ILE A 162 41.14 19.06 -3.47
N SER A 163 40.28 18.08 -3.76
CA SER A 163 39.72 17.10 -2.83
C SER A 163 40.81 16.47 -1.97
N ASN A 164 40.51 16.20 -0.70
CA ASN A 164 40.86 14.94 -0.02
C ASN A 164 40.22 14.92 1.38
N ASN A 165 39.54 13.81 1.68
CA ASN A 165 39.07 13.44 3.01
C ASN A 165 40.25 13.28 3.96
N THR A 166 40.28 14.05 5.04
CA THR A 166 41.00 13.71 6.27
C THR A 166 40.26 14.31 7.47
N ALA A 167 39.81 13.44 8.36
CA ALA A 167 39.29 13.80 9.67
C ALA A 167 40.39 14.51 10.48
N LEU A 168 40.07 15.67 11.03
CA LEU A 168 40.88 16.36 12.03
C LEU A 168 39.97 16.81 13.18
N ALA A 169 40.06 16.09 14.28
CA ALA A 169 39.70 16.61 15.58
C ALA A 169 40.70 17.72 15.97
N PRO A 170 40.28 18.82 16.62
CA PRO A 170 41.22 19.69 17.30
C PRO A 170 41.19 19.48 18.82
N PHE A 171 42.36 19.10 19.34
CA PHE A 171 42.93 19.43 20.64
C PHE A 171 42.91 20.99 20.84
N SER A 172 42.84 21.67 21.99
CA SER A 172 43.08 21.40 23.42
C SER A 172 42.49 22.57 24.25
N ASN A 173 42.19 22.31 25.51
CA ASN A 173 41.99 23.21 26.66
C ASN A 173 42.23 24.74 26.50
N PHE A 174 41.15 25.50 26.65
CA PHE A 174 41.11 26.74 27.45
C PHE A 174 39.73 26.83 28.15
N GLY A 175 39.71 27.20 29.43
CA GLY A 175 38.56 27.05 30.33
C GLY A 175 37.23 27.60 29.79
N GLY A 176 36.21 26.74 29.79
CA GLY A 176 34.83 27.08 29.44
C GLY A 176 34.22 26.21 28.33
N ALA A 177 33.88 24.97 28.67
CA ALA A 177 32.94 24.05 27.97
C ALA A 177 32.70 24.19 26.44
N PRO A 178 33.20 23.24 25.61
CA PRO A 178 32.77 23.07 24.22
C PRO A 178 31.64 22.02 24.09
N ASN A 179 30.75 21.91 25.09
CA ASN A 179 29.65 20.93 25.09
C ASN A 179 28.30 21.52 24.67
N TYR A 180 28.23 22.83 24.44
CA TYR A 180 26.99 23.52 24.05
C TYR A 180 26.37 23.01 22.74
N PRO A 181 27.11 22.80 21.63
CA PRO A 181 26.50 22.31 20.40
C PRO A 181 25.97 20.87 20.54
N LEU A 182 26.66 20.00 21.28
CA LEU A 182 26.19 18.63 21.53
C LEU A 182 24.98 18.58 22.48
N ALA A 183 24.95 19.44 23.51
CA ALA A 183 23.80 19.57 24.41
C ALA A 183 22.53 20.02 23.65
N ARG A 184 22.66 20.98 22.72
CA ARG A 184 21.54 21.45 21.88
C ARG A 184 21.00 20.37 20.95
N VAL A 185 21.88 19.50 20.43
CA VAL A 185 21.47 18.34 19.62
C VAL A 185 20.70 17.34 20.48
N ASN A 186 21.17 17.05 21.70
CA ASN A 186 20.48 16.12 22.61
C ASN A 186 19.12 16.65 23.09
N ASP A 187 19.03 17.96 23.39
CA ASP A 187 17.75 18.60 23.76
C ASP A 187 16.74 18.53 22.61
N TYR A 188 17.21 18.69 21.37
CA TYR A 188 16.39 18.60 20.16
C TYR A 188 15.88 17.17 19.93
N THR A 189 16.74 16.15 20.05
CA THR A 189 16.35 14.75 19.90
C THR A 189 15.34 14.33 20.97
N HIS A 190 15.52 14.76 22.22
CA HIS A 190 14.56 14.49 23.29
C HIS A 190 13.19 15.18 23.05
N HIS A 191 13.19 16.39 22.50
CA HIS A 191 11.96 17.09 22.18
C HIS A 191 11.19 16.41 21.03
N GLU A 192 11.89 16.02 19.97
CA GLU A 192 11.30 15.30 18.85
C GLU A 192 10.77 13.92 19.27
N GLU A 193 11.49 13.21 20.12
CA GLU A 193 11.07 11.93 20.67
C GLU A 193 9.78 12.08 21.49
N ARG A 194 9.70 13.10 22.36
CA ARG A 194 8.48 13.38 23.14
C ARG A 194 7.30 13.71 22.24
N LEU A 195 7.52 14.44 21.15
CA LEU A 195 6.47 14.75 20.18
C LEU A 195 6.03 13.50 19.40
N ALA A 196 6.96 12.61 19.06
CA ALA A 196 6.66 11.32 18.45
C ALA A 196 5.84 10.43 19.38
N GLN A 197 6.19 10.36 20.68
CA GLN A 197 5.42 9.62 21.69
C GLN A 197 3.98 10.14 21.82
N VAL A 198 3.78 11.46 21.81
CA VAL A 198 2.43 12.06 21.83
C VAL A 198 1.63 11.67 20.59
N ARG A 199 2.26 11.67 19.41
CA ARG A 199 1.60 11.24 18.16
C ARG A 199 1.25 9.76 18.19
N LEU A 200 2.16 8.90 18.67
CA LEU A 200 1.90 7.47 18.85
C LEU A 200 0.77 7.21 19.83
N ALA A 201 0.73 7.93 20.96
CA ALA A 201 -0.36 7.80 21.93
C ALA A 201 -1.70 8.23 21.32
N LYS A 202 -1.72 9.31 20.53
CA LYS A 202 -2.91 9.74 19.80
C LYS A 202 -3.37 8.68 18.79
N TRP A 203 -2.45 8.11 18.01
CA TRP A 203 -2.77 7.03 17.06
C TRP A 203 -3.27 5.77 17.77
N ALA A 204 -2.67 5.38 18.89
CA ALA A 204 -3.12 4.24 19.67
C ALA A 204 -4.53 4.46 20.24
N ALA A 205 -4.84 5.66 20.74
CA ALA A 205 -6.16 6.00 21.24
C ALA A 205 -7.22 6.00 20.12
N ASP A 206 -6.89 6.58 18.95
CA ASP A 206 -7.78 6.60 17.78
C ASP A 206 -8.06 5.18 17.24
N LEU A 207 -7.02 4.33 17.19
CA LEU A 207 -7.15 2.92 16.81
C LEU A 207 -8.02 2.14 17.81
N GLN A 208 -7.82 2.35 19.11
CA GLN A 208 -8.66 1.74 20.15
C GLN A 208 -10.12 2.19 20.03
N GLN A 209 -10.35 3.47 19.75
CA GLN A 209 -11.69 4.01 19.54
C GLN A 209 -12.36 3.43 18.28
N SER A 210 -11.62 3.28 17.19
CA SER A 210 -12.10 2.65 15.96
C SER A 210 -12.51 1.19 16.19
N LEU A 211 -11.65 0.40 16.85
CA LEU A 211 -11.98 -1.00 17.19
C LEU A 211 -13.17 -1.11 18.13
N GLN A 212 -13.29 -0.18 19.09
CA GLN A 212 -14.42 -0.16 20.00
C GLN A 212 -15.74 0.15 19.27
N ASN A 213 -15.71 1.11 18.34
CA ASN A 213 -16.86 1.44 17.49
C ASN A 213 -17.27 0.25 16.59
N GLU A 214 -16.30 -0.45 16.01
CA GLU A 214 -16.57 -1.68 15.26
C GLU A 214 -17.19 -2.77 16.15
N ARG A 215 -16.64 -3.00 17.35
CA ARG A 215 -17.20 -3.97 18.32
C ARG A 215 -18.63 -3.62 18.72
N GLU A 216 -18.92 -2.35 18.96
CA GLU A 216 -20.26 -1.88 19.30
C GLU A 216 -21.23 -2.08 18.13
N ARG A 217 -20.79 -1.79 16.90
CA ARG A 217 -21.55 -2.03 15.69
C ARG A 217 -21.86 -3.52 15.50
N TYR A 218 -20.88 -4.41 15.67
CA TYR A 218 -21.10 -5.84 15.58
C TYR A 218 -21.97 -6.37 16.73
N ALA A 219 -21.81 -5.84 17.95
CA ALA A 219 -22.66 -6.22 19.09
C ALA A 219 -24.11 -5.75 18.92
N ALA A 220 -24.35 -4.61 18.26
CA ALA A 220 -25.68 -4.15 17.90
C ALA A 220 -26.33 -5.05 16.84
N LEU A 221 -25.58 -5.42 15.80
CA LEU A 221 -26.05 -6.39 14.79
C LEU A 221 -26.37 -7.75 15.42
N ALA A 222 -25.47 -8.29 16.25
CA ALA A 222 -25.70 -9.58 16.93
C ALA A 222 -26.88 -9.54 17.91
N ARG A 223 -27.15 -8.40 18.57
CA ARG A 223 -28.37 -8.24 19.39
C ARG A 223 -29.63 -8.12 18.54
N GLY A 224 -29.58 -7.38 17.43
CA GLY A 224 -30.69 -7.23 16.49
C GLY A 224 -31.06 -8.55 15.82
N GLU A 225 -30.06 -9.29 15.32
CA GLU A 225 -30.23 -10.63 14.75
C GLU A 225 -30.74 -11.63 15.78
N ARG A 226 -30.21 -11.61 17.01
CA ARG A 226 -30.71 -12.46 18.10
C ARG A 226 -32.12 -12.07 18.53
N ALA A 227 -32.48 -10.79 18.55
CA ALA A 227 -33.84 -10.32 18.85
C ALA A 227 -34.82 -10.74 17.76
N ALA A 228 -34.46 -10.55 16.48
CA ALA A 228 -35.25 -11.00 15.34
C ALA A 228 -35.43 -12.53 15.34
N TRP A 229 -34.36 -13.28 15.59
CA TRP A 229 -34.39 -14.73 15.70
C TRP A 229 -35.22 -15.22 16.90
N LEU A 230 -35.14 -14.54 18.05
CA LEU A 230 -35.97 -14.85 19.21
C LEU A 230 -37.45 -14.55 18.94
N THR A 231 -37.78 -13.44 18.25
CA THR A 231 -39.16 -13.11 17.87
C THR A 231 -39.71 -14.01 16.77
N GLU A 232 -38.86 -14.52 15.88
CA GLU A 232 -39.26 -15.45 14.82
C GLU A 232 -39.51 -16.86 15.37
N ARG A 233 -38.74 -17.27 16.39
CA ARG A 233 -38.83 -18.62 16.98
C ARG A 233 -39.77 -18.71 18.18
N LEU A 234 -39.91 -17.65 18.98
CA LEU A 234 -41.05 -17.45 19.89
C LEU A 234 -42.13 -16.72 19.09
N GLY A 235 -42.84 -17.45 18.22
CA GLY A 235 -43.96 -16.90 17.48
C GLY A 235 -45.12 -16.54 18.43
N GLU A 236 -45.06 -15.36 19.06
CA GLU A 236 -46.14 -14.82 19.87
C GLU A 236 -46.22 -13.29 19.75
N CYS A 237 -47.45 -12.84 19.51
CA CYS A 237 -47.84 -11.45 19.34
C CYS A 237 -47.53 -10.62 20.60
N VAL A 238 -46.79 -9.52 20.43
CA VAL A 238 -46.72 -8.46 21.45
C VAL A 238 -48.06 -7.72 21.44
N ILE A 239 -48.91 -7.98 22.43
CA ILE A 239 -50.06 -7.13 22.75
C ILE A 239 -49.75 -6.47 24.10
N ASP A 240 -49.68 -5.13 24.10
CA ASP A 240 -49.57 -4.26 25.28
C ASP A 240 -48.44 -4.59 26.28
N GLY A 241 -47.25 -4.93 25.78
CA GLY A 241 -45.99 -4.77 26.53
C GLY A 241 -45.72 -5.72 27.70
N THR A 242 -46.45 -6.83 27.85
CA THR A 242 -46.17 -7.85 28.88
C THR A 242 -46.19 -9.26 28.28
N LEU A 243 -45.11 -10.02 28.47
CA LEU A 243 -44.95 -11.39 27.97
C LEU A 243 -45.66 -12.39 28.89
N VAL A 244 -46.58 -13.21 28.35
CA VAL A 244 -47.17 -14.35 29.07
C VAL A 244 -47.01 -15.61 28.21
N PRO A 245 -46.53 -16.74 28.77
CA PRO A 245 -46.26 -17.97 28.00
C PRO A 245 -47.54 -18.74 27.59
N ILE A 246 -47.51 -19.32 26.38
CA ILE A 246 -48.52 -20.15 25.65
C ILE A 246 -49.35 -21.14 26.50
N GLN A 247 -48.89 -21.53 27.68
CA GLN A 247 -49.47 -22.66 28.43
C GLN A 247 -50.83 -22.39 29.08
N GLU A 248 -51.33 -21.15 29.03
CA GLU A 248 -52.57 -20.76 29.73
C GLU A 248 -53.76 -20.40 28.82
N THR A 249 -53.68 -20.60 27.50
CA THR A 249 -54.86 -20.39 26.62
C THR A 249 -55.79 -21.60 26.59
N PRO A 250 -57.06 -21.49 27.07
CA PRO A 250 -57.99 -22.62 27.15
C PRO A 250 -58.71 -22.82 25.81
N SER A 251 -57.99 -23.20 24.74
CA SER A 251 -58.62 -23.61 23.48
C SER A 251 -57.68 -24.25 22.45
N PHE A 252 -56.80 -25.19 22.82
CA PHE A 252 -56.14 -26.06 21.82
C PHE A 252 -55.90 -27.48 22.37
N PRO A 253 -56.09 -28.56 21.58
CA PRO A 253 -55.94 -29.94 22.06
C PRO A 253 -54.46 -30.29 22.24
N ARG A 254 -54.16 -30.91 23.38
CA ARG A 254 -52.86 -31.44 23.81
C ARG A 254 -52.43 -32.61 22.90
N TRP A 255 -51.27 -32.47 22.24
CA TRP A 255 -50.54 -33.61 21.70
C TRP A 255 -49.69 -34.21 22.83
N ASP A 256 -50.15 -35.31 23.44
CA ASP A 256 -49.28 -36.14 24.29
C ASP A 256 -48.36 -36.96 23.37
N VAL A 257 -47.05 -36.77 23.52
CA VAL A 257 -46.04 -37.68 22.98
C VAL A 257 -45.61 -38.60 24.10
N ASP A 258 -46.00 -39.86 23.96
CA ASP A 258 -45.65 -40.97 24.84
C ASP A 258 -44.16 -41.30 24.66
N THR A 259 -43.38 -41.23 25.74
CA THR A 259 -41.95 -41.61 25.74
C THR A 259 -41.80 -42.98 26.39
N ASP A 260 -41.77 -44.04 25.59
CA ASP A 260 -41.43 -45.39 26.06
C ASP A 260 -39.91 -45.48 26.29
N LYS A 261 -39.52 -45.56 27.57
CA LYS A 261 -38.15 -45.78 28.04
C LYS A 261 -37.88 -47.28 28.09
N HIS A 262 -37.32 -47.86 27.03
CA HIS A 262 -36.67 -49.17 27.17
C HIS A 262 -35.38 -49.25 26.36
N SER A 263 -34.31 -49.56 27.10
CA SER A 263 -33.00 -50.09 26.65
C SER A 263 -31.91 -49.05 26.40
N GLY A 264 -31.19 -48.71 27.48
CA GLY A 264 -29.81 -48.27 27.41
C GLY A 264 -28.87 -49.48 27.48
N ALA A 265 -27.94 -49.58 26.53
CA ALA A 265 -26.65 -50.24 26.69
C ALA A 265 -25.73 -49.77 25.55
N ILE A 266 -24.70 -49.00 25.91
CA ILE A 266 -23.59 -48.62 25.05
C ILE A 266 -22.50 -49.68 25.25
N VAL A 267 -22.07 -50.31 24.15
CA VAL A 267 -20.66 -50.70 23.93
C VAL A 267 -20.13 -49.74 22.89
#